data_AF-A0A920W387-F1
#
_entry.id   AF-A0A920W387-F1
#
_cell.length_a   1.000
_cell.length_b   1.000
_cell.length_c   1.000
_cell.angle_alpha   90.00
_cell.angle_beta   90.00
_cell.angle_gamma   90.00
#
_symmetry.space_group_name_H-M   'P 1'
#
loop_
_entity.id
_entity.type
_entity.pdbx_description
1 polymer ?
#
loop_
_entity_poly.entity_id
_entity_poly.type
_entity_poly.pdbx_seq_one_letter_code
_entity_poly.pdbx_strand_id
1 'polypeptide(L)'
;MPTEAEWEYAARAGTTTKYYWGNEFETGKSNLCDSTCDMNISAKNITDGFPFTAPVGSFPANPWGLHDMVGNVYEWTADWMAEKYYSKKP
;
A
#
# COMPACT_ATOMS: atom_id res chain seq x y z
N MET A 1 -10.86 -4.48 -13.34
CA MET A 1 -10.25 -3.82 -12.17
C MET A 1 -11.00 -4.29 -10.94
N PRO A 2 -10.33 -4.47 -9.79
CA PRO A 2 -11.00 -4.83 -8.56
C PRO A 2 -11.92 -3.70 -8.09
N THR A 3 -12.97 -4.04 -7.36
CA THR A 3 -13.64 -3.06 -6.51
C THR A 3 -12.70 -2.58 -5.40
N GLU A 4 -12.94 -1.42 -4.81
CA GLU A 4 -12.19 -0.92 -3.64
C GLU A 4 -12.25 -1.93 -2.49
N ALA A 5 -13.41 -2.55 -2.27
CA ALA A 5 -13.58 -3.59 -1.25
C ALA A 5 -12.79 -4.87 -1.55
N GLU A 6 -12.78 -5.34 -2.80
CA GLU A 6 -11.95 -6.49 -3.21
C GLU A 6 -10.46 -6.17 -3.08
N TRP A 7 -10.05 -4.96 -3.46
CA TRP A 7 -8.67 -4.50 -3.34
C TRP A 7 -8.22 -4.47 -1.87
N GLU A 8 -9.02 -3.91 -0.96
CA GLU A 8 -8.71 -3.91 0.48
C GLU A 8 -8.68 -5.33 1.06
N TYR A 9 -9.65 -6.18 0.68
CA TYR A 9 -9.69 -7.58 1.14
C TYR A 9 -8.42 -8.34 0.73
N ALA A 10 -8.01 -8.17 -0.53
CA ALA A 10 -6.77 -8.72 -1.06
C ALA A 10 -5.52 -8.14 -0.38
N ALA A 11 -5.47 -6.82 -0.15
CA ALA A 11 -4.35 -6.13 0.50
C ALA A 11 -4.15 -6.62 1.94
N ARG A 12 -5.24 -6.79 2.70
CA ARG A 12 -5.22 -7.31 4.08
C ARG A 12 -4.87 -8.78 4.17
N ALA A 13 -5.24 -9.59 3.18
CA ALA A 13 -4.95 -11.02 3.12
C ALA A 13 -5.22 -11.79 4.43
N GLY A 14 -6.39 -11.54 5.03
CA GLY A 14 -6.83 -12.18 6.27
C GLY A 14 -6.38 -11.50 7.57
N THR A 15 -5.61 -10.41 7.50
CA THR A 15 -5.21 -9.63 8.68
C THR A 15 -6.24 -8.56 9.04
N THR A 16 -6.27 -8.17 10.32
CA THR A 16 -7.08 -7.06 10.85
C THR A 16 -6.24 -5.87 11.32
N THR A 17 -4.95 -5.89 11.01
CA THR A 17 -3.96 -4.89 11.40
C THR A 17 -3.91 -3.72 10.41
N LYS A 18 -3.17 -2.66 10.75
CA LYS A 18 -3.01 -1.47 9.88
C LYS A 18 -2.34 -1.82 8.55
N TYR A 19 -1.28 -2.62 8.59
CA TYR A 19 -0.60 -3.21 7.45
C TYR A 19 -0.72 -4.73 7.53
N TYR A 20 -0.54 -5.46 6.43
CA TYR A 20 -0.60 -6.92 6.47
C TYR A 20 0.53 -7.55 7.32
N TRP A 21 1.57 -6.79 7.67
CA TRP A 21 2.65 -7.23 8.54
C TRP A 21 2.51 -6.79 10.01
N GLY A 22 1.56 -5.90 10.33
CA GLY A 22 1.41 -5.41 11.70
C GLY A 22 0.81 -4.02 11.80
N ASN A 23 0.87 -3.43 13.00
CA ASN A 23 0.31 -2.10 13.26
C ASN A 23 1.34 -0.97 13.10
N GLU A 24 2.62 -1.30 13.20
CA GLU A 24 3.71 -0.34 13.06
C GLU A 24 4.28 -0.38 11.65
N PHE A 25 4.78 0.78 11.20
CA PHE A 25 5.48 0.85 9.93
C PHE A 25 6.86 0.20 10.07
N GLU A 26 7.25 -0.60 9.07
CA GLU A 26 8.54 -1.28 9.03
C GLU A 26 9.26 -0.93 7.73
N THR A 27 10.46 -0.36 7.85
CA THR A 27 11.34 -0.11 6.70
C THR A 27 11.66 -1.41 5.97
N GLY A 28 11.65 -1.40 4.63
CA GLY A 28 11.93 -2.58 3.82
C GLY A 28 10.73 -3.52 3.64
N LYS A 29 9.51 -3.09 4.01
CA LYS A 29 8.26 -3.81 3.69
C LYS A 29 7.43 -3.19 2.57
N SER A 30 7.78 -1.99 2.14
CA SER A 30 7.09 -1.25 1.08
C SER A 30 8.02 -0.23 0.44
N ASN A 31 7.76 0.09 -0.83
CA ASN A 31 8.32 1.27 -1.47
C ASN A 31 7.51 2.53 -1.10
N LEU A 32 8.17 3.60 -0.69
CA LEU A 32 7.55 4.88 -0.34
C LEU A 32 8.41 6.04 -0.88
N CYS A 33 7.88 7.26 -0.83
CA CYS A 33 8.75 8.42 -1.03
C CYS A 33 9.69 8.54 0.18
N ASP A 34 10.90 8.03 0.04
CA ASP A 34 11.92 7.94 1.08
C ASP A 34 12.88 9.14 1.08
N SER A 35 13.99 9.08 1.82
CA SER A 35 15.00 10.14 1.87
C SER A 35 15.66 10.50 0.53
N THR A 36 15.58 9.61 -0.47
CA THR A 36 16.14 9.78 -1.81
C THR A 36 15.11 10.34 -2.83
N CYS A 37 13.84 10.40 -2.43
CA CYS A 37 12.75 11.00 -3.19
C CYS A 37 12.70 12.53 -3.03
N ASP A 38 12.64 13.26 -4.15
CA ASP A 38 12.61 14.73 -4.19
C ASP A 38 11.17 15.29 -4.09
N MET A 39 10.46 14.95 -3.01
CA MET A 39 9.15 15.51 -2.70
C MET A 39 9.07 15.93 -1.23
N ASN A 40 8.27 16.96 -0.94
CA ASN A 40 8.08 17.45 0.44
C ASN A 40 7.47 16.42 1.40
N ILE A 41 6.82 15.37 0.85
CA ILE A 41 6.21 14.28 1.63
C ILE A 41 7.20 13.18 2.01
N SER A 42 8.47 13.30 1.62
CA SER A 42 9.49 12.26 1.81
C SER A 42 9.73 11.92 3.29
N ALA A 43 9.88 10.63 3.58
CA ALA A 43 10.35 10.15 4.88
C ALA A 43 11.88 10.30 4.99
N LYS A 44 12.34 11.48 5.45
CA LYS A 44 13.77 11.89 5.44
C LYS A 44 14.76 10.97 6.17
N ASN A 45 14.30 10.12 7.09
CA ASN A 45 15.17 9.24 7.89
C ASN A 45 15.07 7.76 7.49
N ILE A 46 14.42 7.46 6.36
CA ILE A 46 14.20 6.10 5.87
C ILE A 46 14.76 6.00 4.47
N THR A 47 15.30 4.83 4.13
CA THR A 47 15.51 4.46 2.73
C THR A 47 15.02 3.05 2.45
N ASP A 48 14.37 2.89 1.30
CA ASP A 48 13.90 1.59 0.79
C ASP A 48 14.72 1.10 -0.42
N GLY A 49 15.66 1.92 -0.90
CA GLY A 49 16.54 1.63 -2.03
C GLY A 49 16.04 2.09 -3.39
N PHE A 50 14.85 2.70 -3.48
CA PHE A 50 14.24 3.15 -4.72
C PHE A 50 13.80 4.63 -4.63
N PRO A 51 14.42 5.55 -5.38
CA PRO A 51 14.02 6.96 -5.36
C PRO A 51 12.64 7.24 -6.01
N PHE A 52 12.12 6.26 -6.77
CA PHE A 52 10.85 6.32 -7.49
C PHE A 52 10.15 4.96 -7.37
N THR A 53 9.58 4.43 -8.46
CA THR A 53 9.00 3.08 -8.48
C THR A 53 10.07 2.00 -8.35
N ALA A 54 9.73 0.93 -7.65
CA ALA A 54 10.51 -0.30 -7.59
C ALA A 54 9.97 -1.34 -8.60
N PRO A 55 10.81 -2.28 -9.09
CA PRO A 55 10.32 -3.46 -9.79
C PRO A 55 9.25 -4.19 -8.96
N VAL A 56 8.18 -4.68 -9.60
CA VAL A 56 7.13 -5.43 -8.90
C VAL A 56 7.72 -6.62 -8.16
N GLY A 57 7.31 -6.81 -6.90
CA GLY A 57 7.79 -7.90 -6.05
C GLY A 57 9.15 -7.63 -5.40
N SER A 58 9.63 -6.39 -5.40
CA SER A 58 10.87 -6.02 -4.68
C SER A 58 10.73 -6.12 -3.16
N PHE A 59 9.51 -6.08 -2.65
CA PHE A 59 9.20 -6.19 -1.22
C PHE A 59 8.43 -7.49 -0.90
N PRO A 60 8.45 -7.98 0.36
CA PRO A 60 7.81 -9.24 0.74
C PRO A 60 6.32 -9.28 0.39
N ALA A 61 5.83 -10.42 -0.09
CA ALA A 61 4.41 -10.60 -0.34
C ALA A 61 3.58 -10.58 0.96
N ASN A 62 2.30 -10.26 0.85
CA ASN A 62 1.33 -10.50 1.91
C ASN A 62 1.01 -12.01 2.06
N PRO A 63 0.24 -12.43 3.09
CA PRO A 63 -0.08 -13.85 3.31
C PRO A 63 -0.74 -14.61 2.16
N TRP A 64 -1.29 -13.91 1.15
CA TRP A 64 -1.88 -14.54 -0.05
C TRP A 64 -0.95 -14.52 -1.27
N GLY A 65 0.29 -14.06 -1.11
CA GLY A 65 1.28 -14.03 -2.19
C GLY A 65 1.17 -12.79 -3.10
N LEU A 66 0.41 -11.77 -2.70
CA LEU A 66 0.33 -10.51 -3.43
C LEU A 66 1.44 -9.56 -2.99
N HIS A 67 2.13 -8.97 -3.95
CA HIS A 67 3.21 -8.00 -3.71
C HIS A 67 2.72 -6.57 -3.86
N ASP A 68 3.43 -5.63 -3.25
CA ASP A 68 3.25 -4.18 -3.42
C ASP A 68 1.85 -3.63 -3.08
N MET A 69 1.01 -4.41 -2.38
CA MET A 69 -0.30 -3.97 -1.88
C MET A 69 -0.22 -2.80 -0.88
N VAL A 70 0.98 -2.49 -0.39
CA VAL A 70 1.29 -1.29 0.38
C VAL A 70 2.51 -0.62 -0.25
N GLY A 71 2.31 0.57 -0.82
CA GLY A 71 3.38 1.37 -1.42
C GLY A 71 3.55 1.18 -2.92
N ASN A 72 4.74 1.52 -3.43
CA ASN A 72 5.13 1.52 -4.84
C ASN A 72 4.36 2.51 -5.73
N VAL A 73 3.10 2.24 -6.01
CA VAL A 73 2.22 3.10 -6.82
C VAL A 73 0.79 3.08 -6.28
N TYR A 74 0.00 4.09 -6.63
CA TYR A 74 -1.44 3.99 -6.48
C TYR A 74 -2.02 3.07 -7.54
N GLU A 75 -2.95 2.21 -7.12
CA GLU A 75 -3.64 1.26 -8.00
C GLU A 75 -5.10 1.68 -8.17
N TRP A 76 -5.55 1.83 -9.41
CA TRP A 76 -6.93 2.19 -9.72
C TRP A 76 -7.91 1.07 -9.34
N THR A 77 -9.07 1.45 -8.81
CA THR A 77 -10.21 0.57 -8.53
C THR A 77 -11.39 0.88 -9.46
N ALA A 78 -12.32 -0.06 -9.61
CA ALA A 78 -13.47 0.07 -10.51
C ALA A 78 -14.52 1.09 -10.01
N ASP A 79 -14.46 1.45 -8.73
CA ASP A 79 -15.43 2.29 -8.04
C ASP A 79 -15.26 3.77 -8.34
N TRP A 80 -16.38 4.50 -8.31
CA TRP A 80 -16.35 5.95 -8.24
C TRP A 80 -16.08 6.40 -6.81
N MET A 81 -15.19 7.38 -6.64
CA MET A 81 -14.89 7.94 -5.33
C MET A 81 -16.10 8.69 -4.76
N ALA A 82 -16.53 8.31 -3.55
CA ALA A 82 -17.56 9.02 -2.80
C ALA A 82 -17.28 8.96 -1.29
N GLU A 83 -16.98 10.12 -0.67
CA GLU A 83 -16.55 10.23 0.74
C GLU A 83 -17.47 9.55 1.75
N LYS A 84 -18.79 9.51 1.46
CA LYS A 84 -19.81 8.97 2.36
C LYS A 84 -20.28 7.56 1.99
N TYR A 85 -19.64 6.90 1.02
CA TYR A 85 -20.06 5.59 0.52
C TYR A 85 -20.20 4.57 1.66
N TYR A 86 -19.15 4.37 2.46
CA TYR A 86 -19.17 3.42 3.58
C TYR A 86 -19.99 3.88 4.81
N SER A 87 -20.35 5.17 4.89
CA SER A 87 -21.23 5.69 5.96
C SER A 87 -22.71 5.35 5.71
N LYS A 88 -23.06 5.13 4.43
CA LYS A 88 -24.38 4.69 4.00
C LYS A 88 -24.26 3.23 3.57
N LYS A 89 -24.07 2.35 4.54
CA LYS A 89 -24.37 0.93 4.30
C LYS A 89 -25.86 0.84 3.93
N PRO A 90 -26.29 -0.08 3.06
CA PRO A 90 -27.65 -0.59 3.18
C PRO A 90 -27.91 -1.09 4.61
#